data_AF-A0A9E0WZD8-F1
#
_entry.id   AF-A0A9E0WZD8-F1
#
_cell.length_a   1.000
_cell.length_b   1.000
_cell.length_c   1.000
_cell.angle_alpha   90.00
_cell.angle_beta   90.00
_cell.angle_gamma   90.00
#
_symmetry.space_group_name_H-M   'P 1'
#
loop_
_entity.id
_entity.type
_entity.pdbx_description
1 polymer ?
#
loop_
_entity_poly.entity_id
_entity_poly.type
_entity_poly.pdbx_seq_one_letter_code
_entity_poly.pdbx_strand_id
1 'polypeptide(L)'
;MVKKLKAMAEKQAAGGSKLFDSPLGSQVKESAQQIWLAGLGAFSRAQAEGGKVFEALVKEGASLQKKTRGAAEDKIGEVASKMTSMAGEVQAKYGQHWDKLETIFEERTAKALGKLGVPSAKDVQALAARIDDLAAQLAKLTGKAPAAKKAAARKTAAKRAPRKTA
;
A
#
# COMPACT_ATOMS: atom_id res chain seq x y z
N MET A 1 0.54 15.64 -66.42
CA MET A 1 -0.51 16.14 -65.49
C MET A 1 0.03 16.97 -64.32
N VAL A 2 1.28 16.77 -63.87
CA VAL A 2 1.88 17.46 -62.70
C VAL A 2 2.03 18.98 -62.88
N LYS A 3 2.33 19.47 -64.09
CA LYS A 3 2.41 20.91 -64.39
C LYS A 3 1.07 21.64 -64.23
N LYS A 4 -0.07 20.98 -64.52
CA LYS A 4 -1.41 21.57 -64.32
C LYS A 4 -1.81 21.65 -62.85
N LEU A 5 -1.36 20.68 -62.03
CA LEU A 5 -1.57 20.70 -60.58
C LEU A 5 -0.72 21.77 -59.89
N LYS A 6 0.55 21.93 -60.31
CA LYS A 6 1.43 22.99 -59.78
C LYS A 6 0.92 24.38 -60.13
N ALA A 7 0.45 24.59 -61.36
CA ALA A 7 -0.15 25.85 -61.77
C ALA A 7 -1.47 26.16 -61.05
N MET A 8 -2.28 25.14 -60.71
CA MET A 8 -3.48 25.35 -59.89
C MET A 8 -3.14 25.66 -58.43
N ALA A 9 -2.14 25.00 -57.85
CA ALA A 9 -1.67 25.28 -56.49
C ALA A 9 -1.08 26.69 -56.35
N GLU A 10 -0.27 27.14 -57.32
CA GLU A 10 0.28 28.51 -57.35
C GLU A 10 -0.83 29.56 -57.55
N LYS A 11 -1.85 29.27 -58.37
CA LYS A 11 -2.99 30.17 -58.58
C LYS A 11 -3.92 30.24 -57.36
N GLN A 12 -4.03 29.16 -56.59
CA GLN A 12 -4.82 29.09 -55.35
C GLN A 12 -4.08 29.78 -54.18
N ALA A 13 -2.75 29.64 -54.08
CA ALA A 13 -1.92 30.38 -53.13
C ALA A 13 -1.90 31.90 -53.43
N ALA A 14 -1.82 32.28 -54.71
CA ALA A 14 -1.88 33.69 -55.11
C ALA A 14 -3.29 34.31 -54.92
N GLY A 15 -4.36 33.51 -55.05
CA GLY A 15 -5.73 33.95 -54.79
C GLY A 15 -6.01 34.22 -53.31
N GLY A 16 -5.45 33.40 -52.41
CA GLY A 16 -5.52 33.62 -50.97
C GLY A 16 -4.82 34.91 -50.53
N SER A 17 -3.59 35.14 -51.02
CA SER A 17 -2.82 36.35 -50.68
C SER A 17 -3.50 37.64 -51.16
N LYS A 18 -4.07 37.64 -52.38
CA LYS A 18 -4.82 38.80 -52.91
C LYS A 18 -6.13 39.08 -52.17
N LEU A 19 -6.71 38.08 -51.51
CA LEU A 19 -7.87 38.27 -50.66
C LEU A 19 -7.51 39.04 -49.38
N PHE A 20 -6.30 38.81 -48.84
CA PHE A 20 -5.77 39.48 -47.66
C PHE A 20 -5.26 40.91 -47.96
N ASP A 21 -4.86 41.20 -49.20
CA ASP A 21 -4.45 42.54 -49.66
C ASP A 21 -5.62 43.44 -50.12
N SER A 22 -6.84 42.90 -50.18
CA SER A 22 -8.07 43.65 -50.43
C SER A 22 -8.52 44.37 -49.14
N PRO A 23 -9.27 45.50 -49.21
CA PRO A 23 -9.80 46.19 -48.01
C PRO A 23 -10.52 45.26 -47.02
N LEU A 24 -11.16 44.20 -47.53
CA LEU A 24 -11.82 43.16 -46.73
C LEU A 24 -10.81 42.25 -46.01
N GLY A 25 -9.69 41.94 -46.65
CA GLY A 25 -8.58 41.17 -46.10
C GLY A 25 -7.83 41.90 -44.99
N SER A 26 -7.65 43.21 -45.15
CA SER A 26 -7.08 44.07 -44.11
C SER A 26 -7.98 44.10 -42.86
N GLN A 27 -9.30 44.14 -43.02
CA GLN A 27 -10.26 44.09 -41.89
C GLN A 27 -10.25 42.72 -41.18
N VAL A 28 -10.13 41.62 -41.93
CA VAL A 28 -10.02 40.27 -41.34
C VAL A 28 -8.70 40.09 -40.60
N LYS A 29 -7.59 40.62 -41.13
CA LYS A 29 -6.27 40.59 -40.46
C LYS A 29 -6.29 41.41 -39.17
N GLU A 30 -6.85 42.62 -39.21
CA GLU A 30 -7.00 43.48 -38.03
C GLU A 30 -7.88 42.79 -36.97
N SER A 31 -9.02 42.23 -37.37
CA SER A 31 -9.90 41.46 -36.48
C SER A 31 -9.22 40.23 -35.88
N ALA A 32 -8.50 39.45 -36.69
CA ALA A 32 -7.74 38.30 -36.22
C ALA A 32 -6.62 38.71 -35.24
N GLN A 33 -5.98 39.85 -35.49
CA GLN A 33 -4.95 40.40 -34.61
C GLN A 33 -5.55 40.90 -33.29
N GLN A 34 -6.72 41.54 -33.31
CA GLN A 34 -7.45 41.93 -32.11
C GLN A 34 -7.93 40.72 -31.30
N ILE A 35 -8.46 39.69 -31.97
CA ILE A 35 -8.86 38.43 -31.33
C ILE A 35 -7.65 37.73 -30.71
N TRP A 36 -6.50 37.75 -31.38
CA TRP A 36 -5.27 37.17 -30.87
C TRP A 36 -4.74 37.93 -29.63
N LEU A 37 -4.72 39.26 -29.69
CA LEU A 37 -4.31 40.10 -28.56
C LEU A 37 -5.28 39.98 -27.38
N ALA A 38 -6.59 39.92 -27.65
CA ALA A 38 -7.60 39.65 -26.63
C ALA A 38 -7.44 38.24 -26.03
N GLY A 39 -7.08 37.25 -26.84
CA GLY A 39 -6.77 35.89 -26.40
C GLY A 39 -5.54 35.86 -25.48
N LEU A 40 -4.45 36.54 -25.84
CA LEU A 40 -3.26 36.66 -25.00
C LEU A 40 -3.53 37.45 -23.71
N GLY A 41 -4.36 38.49 -23.78
CA GLY A 41 -4.78 39.29 -22.63
C GLY A 41 -5.65 38.49 -21.66
N ALA A 42 -6.63 37.74 -22.17
CA ALA A 42 -7.49 36.87 -21.37
C ALA A 42 -6.70 35.71 -20.76
N PHE A 43 -5.76 35.11 -21.50
CA PHE A 43 -4.89 34.06 -20.98
C PHE A 43 -3.96 34.59 -19.88
N SER A 44 -3.36 35.78 -20.07
CA SER A 44 -2.54 36.42 -19.05
C SER A 44 -3.35 36.76 -17.80
N ARG A 45 -4.61 37.20 -17.97
CA ARG A 45 -5.53 37.46 -16.86
C ARG A 45 -5.92 36.16 -16.14
N ALA A 46 -6.21 35.09 -16.86
CA ALA A 46 -6.47 33.77 -16.29
C ALA A 46 -5.24 33.18 -15.59
N GLN A 47 -4.02 33.45 -16.05
CA GLN A 47 -2.79 33.04 -15.36
C GLN A 47 -2.59 33.84 -14.06
N ALA A 48 -2.83 35.15 -14.09
CA ALA A 48 -2.72 36.02 -12.92
C ALA A 48 -3.81 35.76 -11.86
N GLU A 49 -5.05 35.49 -12.29
CA GLU A 49 -6.18 35.16 -11.41
C GLU A 49 -6.17 33.68 -11.01
N GLY A 50 -5.70 32.78 -11.88
CA GLY A 50 -5.59 31.35 -11.64
C GLY A 50 -4.63 31.01 -10.51
N GLY A 51 -3.50 31.72 -10.38
CA GLY A 51 -2.59 31.57 -9.25
C GLY A 51 -3.25 31.90 -7.90
N LYS A 52 -4.08 32.96 -7.85
CA LYS A 52 -4.80 33.33 -6.61
C LYS A 52 -5.87 32.32 -6.23
N VAL A 53 -6.61 31.80 -7.22
CA VAL A 53 -7.61 30.75 -6.98
C VAL A 53 -6.94 29.45 -6.57
N PHE A 54 -5.80 29.10 -7.16
CA PHE A 54 -5.00 27.94 -6.77
C PHE A 54 -4.51 28.05 -5.32
N GLU A 55 -3.89 29.18 -4.94
CA GLU A 55 -3.44 29.42 -3.56
C GLU A 55 -4.61 29.36 -2.56
N ALA A 56 -5.79 29.90 -2.92
CA ALA A 56 -6.98 29.79 -2.11
C ALA A 56 -7.44 28.33 -1.93
N LEU A 57 -7.46 27.55 -3.01
CA LEU A 57 -7.79 26.12 -2.98
C LEU A 57 -6.78 25.30 -2.18
N VAL A 58 -5.49 25.61 -2.28
CA VAL A 58 -4.43 24.95 -1.49
C VAL A 58 -4.60 25.27 -0.01
N LYS A 59 -4.88 26.52 0.34
CA LYS A 59 -5.12 26.93 1.73
C LYS A 59 -6.38 26.28 2.30
N GLU A 60 -7.44 26.19 1.51
CA GLU A 60 -8.68 25.52 1.88
C GLU A 60 -8.48 24.01 2.03
N GLY A 61 -7.75 23.38 1.10
CA GLY A 61 -7.36 21.97 1.17
C GLY A 61 -6.48 21.65 2.38
N ALA A 62 -5.50 22.50 2.71
CA ALA A 62 -4.67 22.36 3.90
C ALA A 62 -5.47 22.53 5.20
N SER A 63 -6.43 23.46 5.21
CA SER A 63 -7.36 23.65 6.34
C SER A 63 -8.30 22.45 6.51
N LEU A 64 -8.83 21.93 5.40
CA LEU A 64 -9.68 20.74 5.39
C LEU A 64 -8.90 19.51 5.85
N GLN A 65 -7.68 19.30 5.35
CA GLN A 65 -6.81 18.21 5.78
C GLN A 65 -6.50 18.30 7.28
N LYS A 66 -6.20 19.48 7.82
CA LYS A 66 -5.98 19.66 9.26
C LYS A 66 -7.24 19.33 10.07
N LYS A 67 -8.40 19.81 9.65
CA LYS A 67 -9.69 19.52 10.31
C LYS A 67 -10.05 18.03 10.25
N THR A 68 -9.88 17.40 9.09
CA THR A 68 -10.15 15.97 8.90
C THR A 68 -9.15 15.11 9.66
N ARG A 69 -7.87 15.48 9.70
CA ARG A 69 -6.86 14.76 10.48
C ARG A 69 -7.14 14.84 11.97
N GLY A 70 -7.43 16.03 12.52
CA GLY A 70 -7.81 16.18 13.93
C GLY A 70 -9.07 15.39 14.28
N ALA A 71 -10.13 15.54 13.48
CA ALA A 71 -11.37 14.78 13.70
C ALA A 71 -11.22 13.27 13.53
N ALA A 72 -10.31 12.80 12.66
CA ALA A 72 -10.00 11.39 12.50
C ALA A 72 -9.17 10.87 13.67
N GLU A 73 -8.15 11.61 14.12
CA GLU A 73 -7.33 11.26 15.27
C GLU A 73 -8.18 11.17 16.54
N ASP A 74 -9.08 12.13 16.77
CA ASP A 74 -10.00 12.12 17.92
C ASP A 74 -11.01 10.97 17.85
N LYS A 75 -11.62 10.73 16.67
CA LYS A 75 -12.59 9.63 16.49
C LYS A 75 -11.93 8.26 16.56
N ILE A 76 -10.74 8.09 16.00
CA ILE A 76 -9.99 6.84 16.08
C ILE A 76 -9.58 6.58 17.52
N GLY A 77 -9.11 7.61 18.25
CA GLY A 77 -8.80 7.49 19.66
C GLY A 77 -10.01 7.06 20.49
N GLU A 78 -11.15 7.72 20.30
CA GLU A 78 -12.38 7.42 21.05
C GLU A 78 -12.94 6.02 20.70
N VAL A 79 -12.93 5.64 19.42
CA VAL A 79 -13.37 4.31 18.97
C VAL A 79 -12.41 3.23 19.44
N ALA A 80 -11.10 3.44 19.35
CA ALA A 80 -10.10 2.49 19.84
C ALA A 80 -10.20 2.31 21.36
N SER A 81 -10.44 3.39 22.10
CA SER A 81 -10.64 3.32 23.54
C SER A 81 -11.94 2.60 23.90
N LYS A 82 -13.06 2.89 23.21
CA LYS A 82 -14.33 2.17 23.39
C LYS A 82 -14.21 0.70 23.03
N MET A 83 -13.50 0.38 21.95
CA MET A 83 -13.26 -1.01 21.53
C MET A 83 -12.39 -1.75 22.54
N THR A 84 -11.38 -1.10 23.09
CA THR A 84 -10.52 -1.68 24.14
C THR A 84 -11.33 -1.94 25.42
N SER A 85 -12.15 -0.98 25.85
CA SER A 85 -13.03 -1.17 27.02
C SER A 85 -14.06 -2.28 26.79
N MET A 86 -14.71 -2.30 25.63
CA MET A 86 -15.65 -3.36 25.24
C MET A 86 -14.95 -4.73 25.19
N ALA A 87 -13.75 -4.81 24.61
CA ALA A 87 -12.98 -6.05 24.60
C ALA A 87 -12.64 -6.51 26.02
N GLY A 88 -12.24 -5.60 26.91
CA GLY A 88 -12.00 -5.89 28.32
C GLY A 88 -13.25 -6.40 29.05
N GLU A 89 -14.41 -5.76 28.83
CA GLU A 89 -15.68 -6.18 29.42
C GLU A 89 -16.18 -7.53 28.89
N VAL A 90 -16.05 -7.78 27.58
CA VAL A 90 -16.42 -9.05 26.96
C VAL A 90 -15.47 -10.16 27.41
N GLN A 91 -14.18 -9.88 27.55
CA GLN A 91 -13.23 -10.85 28.08
C GLN A 91 -13.48 -11.17 29.56
N ALA A 92 -13.83 -10.17 30.36
CA ALA A 92 -14.18 -10.37 31.77
C ALA A 92 -15.49 -11.14 31.96
N LYS A 93 -16.52 -10.87 31.13
CA LYS A 93 -17.84 -11.51 31.26
C LYS A 93 -17.97 -12.84 30.51
N TYR A 94 -17.23 -13.02 29.43
CA TYR A 94 -17.36 -14.15 28.51
C TYR A 94 -16.02 -14.84 28.23
N GLY A 95 -15.05 -14.77 29.14
CA GLY A 95 -13.74 -15.44 29.00
C GLY A 95 -13.84 -16.91 28.61
N GLN A 96 -14.85 -17.64 29.11
CA GLN A 96 -15.12 -19.03 28.72
C GLN A 96 -15.51 -19.22 27.25
N HIS A 97 -16.18 -18.23 26.65
CA HIS A 97 -16.47 -18.23 25.21
C HIS A 97 -15.25 -17.81 24.40
N TRP A 98 -14.37 -16.98 24.96
CA TRP A 98 -13.07 -16.65 24.38
C TRP A 98 -12.15 -17.87 24.28
N ASP A 99 -12.05 -18.70 25.32
CA ASP A 99 -11.25 -19.94 25.28
C ASP A 99 -11.76 -20.90 24.16
N LYS A 100 -13.08 -20.94 23.94
CA LYS A 100 -13.68 -21.71 22.84
C LYS A 100 -13.38 -21.11 21.46
N LEU A 101 -13.35 -19.79 21.34
CA LEU A 101 -12.96 -19.10 20.11
C LEU A 101 -11.46 -19.27 19.83
N GLU A 102 -10.62 -19.24 20.87
CA GLU A 102 -9.19 -19.54 20.78
C GLU A 102 -8.99 -20.95 20.21
N THR A 103 -9.71 -21.94 20.74
CA THR A 103 -9.68 -23.30 20.22
C THR A 103 -10.09 -23.37 18.74
N ILE A 104 -11.15 -22.65 18.33
CA ILE A 104 -11.60 -22.62 16.93
C ILE A 104 -10.59 -21.88 16.04
N PHE A 105 -10.00 -20.81 16.54
CA PHE A 105 -8.98 -20.03 15.84
C PHE A 105 -7.72 -20.86 15.64
N GLU A 106 -7.26 -21.56 16.67
CA GLU A 106 -6.16 -22.52 16.59
C GLU A 106 -6.47 -23.62 15.58
N GLU A 107 -7.69 -24.18 15.59
CA GLU A 107 -8.08 -25.22 14.63
C GLU A 107 -8.08 -24.68 13.20
N ARG A 108 -8.58 -23.46 12.97
CA ARG A 108 -8.57 -22.81 11.65
C ARG A 108 -7.15 -22.46 11.21
N THR A 109 -6.32 -21.99 12.12
CA THR A 109 -4.91 -21.63 11.87
C THR A 109 -4.09 -22.87 11.58
N ALA A 110 -4.27 -23.94 12.34
CA ALA A 110 -3.68 -25.25 12.10
C ALA A 110 -4.12 -25.83 10.74
N LYS A 111 -5.40 -25.73 10.38
CA LYS A 111 -5.90 -26.14 9.05
C LYS A 111 -5.29 -25.31 7.93
N ALA A 112 -5.11 -24.00 8.12
CA ALA A 112 -4.48 -23.13 7.12
C ALA A 112 -2.99 -23.45 6.95
N LEU A 113 -2.26 -23.62 8.06
CA LEU A 113 -0.85 -24.03 8.07
C LEU A 113 -0.66 -25.41 7.43
N GLY A 114 -1.55 -26.36 7.72
CA GLY A 114 -1.55 -27.68 7.09
C GLY A 114 -1.78 -27.61 5.58
N LYS A 115 -2.70 -26.75 5.11
CA LYS A 115 -2.88 -26.49 3.67
C LYS A 115 -1.66 -25.85 3.01
N LEU A 116 -0.87 -25.09 3.77
CA LEU A 116 0.39 -24.50 3.32
C LEU A 116 1.58 -25.48 3.39
N GLY A 117 1.35 -26.73 3.83
CA GLY A 117 2.37 -27.77 3.91
C GLY A 117 3.21 -27.74 5.17
N VAL A 118 2.82 -26.98 6.21
CA VAL A 118 3.51 -26.98 7.50
C VAL A 118 3.08 -28.22 8.31
N PRO A 119 3.99 -29.17 8.62
CA PRO A 119 3.66 -30.35 9.40
C PRO A 119 3.29 -29.97 10.85
N SER A 120 2.31 -30.65 11.45
CA SER A 120 1.94 -30.38 12.83
C SER A 120 2.95 -30.98 13.82
N ALA A 121 2.96 -30.47 15.06
CA ALA A 121 3.83 -31.01 16.12
C ALA A 121 3.59 -32.51 16.39
N LYS A 122 2.34 -32.99 16.22
CA LYS A 122 1.99 -34.40 16.36
C LYS A 122 2.59 -35.25 15.25
N ASP A 123 2.62 -34.73 14.03
CA ASP A 123 3.20 -35.44 12.88
C ASP A 123 4.71 -35.60 13.07
N VAL A 124 5.38 -34.55 13.56
CA VAL A 124 6.82 -34.59 13.87
C VAL A 124 7.10 -35.61 14.99
N GLN A 125 6.28 -35.66 16.03
CA GLN A 125 6.44 -36.64 17.12
C GLN A 125 6.19 -38.07 16.65
N ALA A 126 5.15 -38.30 15.84
CA ALA A 126 4.87 -39.61 15.27
C ALA A 126 6.01 -40.10 14.37
N LEU A 127 6.62 -39.20 13.60
CA LEU A 127 7.79 -39.52 12.80
C LEU A 127 9.02 -39.82 13.68
N ALA A 128 9.25 -39.04 14.73
CA ALA A 128 10.34 -39.27 15.68
C ALA A 128 10.23 -40.66 16.33
N ALA A 129 9.03 -41.04 16.79
CA ALA A 129 8.79 -42.37 17.37
C ALA A 129 9.06 -43.51 16.37
N ARG A 130 8.67 -43.32 15.10
CA ARG A 130 8.97 -44.30 14.04
C ARG A 130 10.47 -44.40 13.76
N ILE A 131 11.19 -43.27 13.79
CA ILE A 131 12.64 -43.25 13.62
C ILE A 131 13.32 -43.99 14.78
N ASP A 132 12.87 -43.79 16.01
CA ASP A 132 13.42 -44.47 17.19
C ASP A 132 13.19 -45.99 17.13
N ASP A 133 11.99 -46.43 16.73
CA ASP A 133 11.70 -47.86 16.54
C ASP A 133 12.54 -48.48 15.42
N LEU A 134 12.64 -47.79 14.27
CA LEU A 134 13.51 -48.23 13.17
C LEU A 134 14.99 -48.26 13.58
N ALA A 135 15.45 -47.28 14.37
CA ALA A 135 16.82 -47.25 14.89
C ALA A 135 17.07 -48.43 15.85
N ALA A 136 16.08 -48.80 16.66
CA ALA A 136 16.16 -49.97 17.53
C ALA A 136 16.18 -51.28 16.73
N GLN A 137 15.38 -51.39 15.67
CA GLN A 137 15.39 -52.55 14.77
C GLN A 137 16.72 -52.66 14.02
N LEU A 138 17.26 -51.55 13.51
CA LEU A 138 18.56 -51.52 12.82
C LEU A 138 19.71 -51.89 13.76
N ALA A 139 19.69 -51.42 15.02
CA ALA A 139 20.68 -51.80 16.01
C ALA A 139 20.65 -53.30 16.33
N LYS A 140 19.46 -53.91 16.36
CA LYS A 140 19.30 -55.36 16.53
C LYS A 140 19.86 -56.15 15.35
N LEU A 141 19.69 -55.64 14.11
CA LEU A 141 20.17 -56.31 12.90
C LEU A 141 21.68 -56.12 12.65
N THR A 142 22.23 -54.97 13.02
CA THR A 142 23.64 -54.64 12.77
C THR A 142 24.56 -54.98 13.95
N GLY A 143 24.00 -55.42 15.08
CA GLY A 143 24.75 -55.70 16.32
C GLY A 143 25.42 -54.46 16.93
N LYS A 144 25.14 -53.26 16.40
CA LYS A 144 25.74 -52.00 16.85
C LYS A 144 24.63 -51.14 17.46
N ALA A 145 24.71 -50.98 18.79
CA ALA A 145 23.74 -50.22 19.58
C ALA A 145 23.57 -48.78 19.05
N PRO A 146 22.35 -48.21 19.06
CA PRO A 146 22.15 -46.84 18.62
C PRO A 146 22.81 -45.91 19.65
N ALA A 147 23.75 -45.08 19.19
CA ALA A 147 24.37 -44.06 20.03
C ALA A 147 23.30 -43.03 20.41
N ALA A 148 22.80 -43.13 21.64
CA ALA A 148 21.87 -42.18 22.22
C ALA A 148 22.45 -40.77 22.12
N LYS A 149 21.80 -39.90 21.33
CA LYS A 149 22.06 -38.47 21.37
C LYS A 149 21.65 -37.98 22.75
N LYS A 150 22.66 -37.76 23.60
CA LYS A 150 22.54 -37.06 24.87
C LYS A 150 22.03 -35.64 24.56
N ALA A 151 20.72 -35.42 24.70
CA ALA A 151 20.18 -34.09 24.81
C ALA A 151 20.88 -33.44 26.00
N ALA A 152 21.78 -32.50 25.72
CA ALA A 152 22.44 -31.71 26.73
C ALA A 152 21.35 -30.93 27.46
N ALA A 153 20.95 -31.45 28.63
CA ALA A 153 20.17 -30.71 29.60
C ALA A 153 20.91 -29.40 29.87
N ARG A 154 20.37 -28.32 29.31
CA ARG A 154 20.80 -26.95 29.56
C ARG A 154 20.54 -26.68 31.03
N LYS A 155 21.55 -26.94 31.88
CA LYS A 155 21.56 -26.53 33.28
C LYS A 155 21.31 -25.03 33.32
N THR A 156 20.12 -24.65 33.78
CA THR A 156 19.82 -23.34 34.35
C THR A 156 20.64 -23.18 35.62
N ALA A 157 21.91 -22.79 35.46
CA ALA A 157 22.72 -22.31 36.58
C ALA A 157 22.49 -20.81 36.72
N ALA A 158 21.46 -20.45 37.48
CA ALA A 158 21.37 -19.14 38.11
C ALA A 158 22.62 -18.94 38.99
N LYS A 159 23.63 -18.26 38.45
CA LYS A 159 24.81 -17.87 39.23
C LYS A 159 24.60 -16.44 39.73
N ARG A 160 24.21 -16.39 41.01
CA ARG A 160 24.32 -15.27 41.96
C ARG A 160 25.35 -14.21 41.57
N ALA A 161 24.91 -12.97 41.66
CA ALA A 161 25.74 -11.77 41.74
C ALA A 161 26.82 -11.86 42.85
N PRO A 162 28.00 -11.29 42.64
CA PRO A 162 28.82 -10.79 43.72
C PRO A 162 28.59 -9.29 43.92
N ARG A 163 28.19 -8.94 45.13
CA ARG A 163 28.23 -7.59 45.69
C ARG A 163 29.64 -7.36 46.28
N LYS A 164 30.31 -6.27 45.87
CA LYS A 164 31.16 -5.34 46.68
C LYS A 164 32.25 -4.67 45.80
N THR A 165 32.09 -3.37 45.50
CA THR A 165 32.72 -2.16 46.12
C THR A 165 34.12 -1.84 45.61
N ALA A 166 34.21 -0.74 44.85
CA ALA A 166 35.04 0.45 45.12
C ALA A 166 34.33 1.64 44.47
#